data_AF-A0A956JK13-F1
#
_entry.id   AF-A0A956JK13-F1
#
_cell.length_a   1.000
_cell.length_b   1.000
_cell.length_c   1.000
_cell.angle_alpha   90.00
_cell.angle_beta   90.00
_cell.angle_gamma   90.00
#
_symmetry.space_group_name_H-M   'P 1'
#
loop_
_entity.id
_entity.type
_entity.pdbx_description
1 polymer ?
#
loop_
_entity_poly.entity_id
_entity_poly.type
_entity_poly.pdbx_seq_one_letter_code
_entity_poly.pdbx_strand_id
1 'polypeptide(L)'
;MASAAALALAFVGCAGELNRPVRPAEGDLEEGLWVAYNYGCARGCDDIRRGDRILEIDGVVTGSGAEFDRLDLVDGAPHRIVGRRLRSDEPFEVTIEAEPVRDLPPLKDVGPLRVVGSEALDRAPSWARELLFGHAIPALRFYREEPPIGFISGRELYGRSFVAVLWVYNGTLPERTYWQELAPKVYAHLQSWVPRLLAVDVDVGFIVAHNTSPETRAELRTYAGDPNPGYVPVYQLSSRSGDANTVGLERGGADLRDALKLGGLPEPVILIFDARGIVRWHSNGFPLGVADTIEAALSFAETQLDDGPERAEGELGPRAQPLSARAAMR
;
A
#
# COMPACT_ATOMS: atom_id res chain seq x y z
N MET A 1 -36.14 -6.39 53.34
CA MET A 1 -35.50 -5.25 52.63
C MET A 1 -34.13 -5.71 52.18
N ALA A 2 -33.97 -6.07 50.91
CA ALA A 2 -32.67 -6.35 50.30
C ALA A 2 -32.73 -5.78 48.88
N SER A 3 -32.05 -4.65 48.69
CA SER A 3 -31.94 -3.96 47.40
C SER A 3 -30.95 -4.73 46.52
N ALA A 4 -31.44 -5.23 45.38
CA ALA A 4 -30.61 -5.73 44.30
C ALA A 4 -30.08 -4.50 43.52
N ALA A 5 -28.81 -4.17 43.70
CA ALA A 5 -28.11 -3.23 42.83
C ALA A 5 -27.73 -3.98 41.55
N ALA A 6 -28.41 -3.69 40.45
CA ALA A 6 -28.03 -4.14 39.11
C ALA A 6 -26.75 -3.41 38.70
N LEU A 7 -25.65 -4.16 38.64
CA LEU A 7 -24.38 -3.70 38.12
C LEU A 7 -24.49 -3.67 36.58
N ALA A 8 -24.77 -2.49 36.04
CA ALA A 8 -24.65 -2.25 34.60
C ALA A 8 -23.15 -2.28 34.25
N LEU A 9 -22.67 -3.44 33.79
CA LEU A 9 -21.42 -3.53 33.04
C LEU A 9 -21.62 -2.80 31.72
N ALA A 10 -21.22 -1.53 31.68
CA ALA A 10 -20.92 -0.85 30.43
C ALA A 10 -19.74 -1.59 29.80
N PHE A 11 -20.04 -2.44 28.82
CA PHE A 11 -19.06 -2.84 27.82
C PHE A 11 -18.65 -1.54 27.11
N VAL A 12 -17.55 -0.94 27.56
CA VAL A 12 -16.76 -0.04 26.72
C VAL A 12 -16.30 -0.94 25.58
N GLY A 13 -17.08 -0.95 24.50
CA GLY A 13 -16.69 -1.62 23.28
C GLY A 13 -15.33 -1.09 22.91
N CYS A 14 -14.34 -1.98 22.83
CA CYS A 14 -13.10 -1.68 22.14
C CYS A 14 -13.51 -1.18 20.76
N ALA A 15 -13.49 0.14 20.54
CA ALA A 15 -13.70 0.70 19.22
C ALA A 15 -12.68 0.00 18.32
N GLY A 16 -13.18 -0.86 17.43
CA GLY A 16 -12.34 -1.72 16.61
C GLY A 16 -11.40 -0.84 15.80
N GLU A 17 -10.12 -1.21 15.76
CA GLU A 17 -9.14 -0.57 14.89
C GLU A 17 -9.61 -0.67 13.43
N LEU A 18 -10.11 0.43 12.86
CA LEU A 18 -10.77 0.45 11.54
C LEU A 18 -9.87 -0.08 10.41
N ASN A 19 -8.55 0.10 10.56
CA ASN A 19 -7.55 -0.17 9.53
C ASN A 19 -6.61 -1.33 9.89
N ARG A 20 -6.98 -2.19 10.84
CA ARG A 20 -6.14 -3.30 11.29
C ARG A 20 -5.71 -4.20 10.12
N PRO A 21 -4.42 -4.55 9.95
CA PRO A 21 -3.92 -5.57 8.99
C PRO A 21 -4.67 -6.90 9.08
N VAL A 22 -5.14 -7.41 7.93
CA VAL A 22 -6.01 -8.56 7.70
C VAL A 22 -5.61 -9.16 6.37
N ARG A 23 -5.41 -10.46 6.36
CA ARG A 23 -5.27 -11.21 5.11
C ARG A 23 -6.65 -11.33 4.46
N PRO A 24 -6.78 -11.11 3.14
CA PRO A 24 -7.98 -11.46 2.40
C PRO A 24 -8.33 -12.95 2.54
N ALA A 25 -9.57 -13.32 2.19
CA ALA A 25 -9.96 -14.73 2.14
C ALA A 25 -9.13 -15.48 1.09
N GLU A 26 -9.01 -16.80 1.24
CA GLU A 26 -8.44 -17.64 0.19
C GLU A 26 -9.43 -17.74 -0.98
N GLY A 27 -8.92 -17.67 -2.21
CA GLY A 27 -9.72 -17.66 -3.42
C GLY A 27 -10.01 -16.26 -3.95
N ASP A 28 -10.89 -16.19 -4.94
CA ASP A 28 -11.30 -14.93 -5.56
C ASP A 28 -12.16 -14.12 -4.59
N LEU A 29 -11.98 -12.81 -4.62
CA LEU A 29 -12.77 -11.85 -3.85
C LEU A 29 -14.10 -11.68 -4.56
N GLU A 30 -15.19 -11.96 -3.86
CA GLU A 30 -16.49 -11.70 -4.46
C GLU A 30 -16.74 -10.20 -4.68
N GLU A 31 -17.67 -9.90 -5.58
CA GLU A 31 -17.88 -8.59 -6.20
C GLU A 31 -18.02 -7.41 -5.22
N GLY A 32 -17.75 -6.21 -5.74
CA GLY A 32 -17.82 -4.95 -5.03
C GLY A 32 -16.49 -4.23 -4.87
N LEU A 33 -16.52 -3.16 -4.08
CA LEU A 33 -15.37 -2.34 -3.72
C LEU A 33 -14.80 -2.78 -2.37
N TRP A 34 -13.58 -3.29 -2.38
CA TRP A 34 -12.84 -3.59 -1.18
C TRP A 34 -12.37 -2.30 -0.49
N VAL A 35 -12.71 -2.13 0.79
CA VAL A 35 -12.23 -0.99 1.59
C VAL A 35 -10.76 -1.23 1.95
N ALA A 36 -9.85 -0.44 1.37
CA ALA A 36 -8.40 -0.53 1.56
C ALA A 36 -7.86 0.37 2.68
N TYR A 37 -8.57 1.45 3.00
CA TYR A 37 -8.31 2.31 4.15
C TYR A 37 -9.54 3.16 4.47
N ASN A 38 -9.78 3.41 5.76
CA ASN A 38 -10.81 4.32 6.24
C ASN A 38 -10.15 5.52 6.93
N TYR A 39 -10.31 6.71 6.34
CA TYR A 39 -9.80 7.97 6.89
C TYR A 39 -10.67 8.54 8.02
N GLY A 40 -11.89 8.04 8.16
CA GLY A 40 -12.92 8.59 9.02
C GLY A 40 -13.72 9.68 8.30
N CYS A 41 -14.84 10.06 8.91
CA CYS A 41 -15.67 11.17 8.48
C CYS A 41 -16.49 11.70 9.66
N ALA A 42 -17.31 12.74 9.42
CA ALA A 42 -18.12 13.37 10.44
C ALA A 42 -19.15 12.38 11.05
N ARG A 43 -19.71 11.48 10.23
CA ARG A 43 -20.69 10.49 10.68
C ARG A 43 -20.62 9.18 9.90
N GLY A 44 -20.78 8.05 10.59
CA GLY A 44 -21.02 6.74 9.97
C GLY A 44 -19.77 5.96 9.57
N CYS A 45 -18.64 6.62 9.28
CA CYS A 45 -17.43 5.89 8.87
C CYS A 45 -16.86 4.95 9.95
N ASP A 46 -17.14 5.17 11.24
CA ASP A 46 -16.70 4.24 12.30
C ASP A 46 -17.36 2.84 12.19
N ASP A 47 -18.45 2.72 11.43
CA ASP A 47 -19.12 1.46 11.12
C ASP A 47 -18.56 0.79 9.86
N ILE A 48 -17.54 1.33 9.20
CA ILE A 48 -16.92 0.74 8.00
C ILE A 48 -15.48 0.33 8.34
N ARG A 49 -15.10 -0.90 8.04
CA ARG A 49 -13.77 -1.43 8.36
C ARG A 49 -13.01 -1.82 7.11
N ARG A 50 -11.69 -1.86 7.21
CA ARG A 50 -10.86 -2.40 6.12
C ARG A 50 -11.25 -3.84 5.81
N GLY A 51 -11.39 -4.13 4.53
CA GLY A 51 -11.81 -5.42 4.00
C GLY A 51 -13.32 -5.65 3.97
N ASP A 52 -14.12 -4.73 4.51
CA ASP A 52 -15.53 -4.70 4.15
C ASP A 52 -15.66 -4.44 2.63
N ARG A 53 -16.72 -4.97 2.03
CA ARG A 53 -17.02 -4.78 0.61
C ARG A 53 -18.22 -3.87 0.46
N ILE A 54 -18.07 -2.79 -0.30
CA ILE A 54 -19.17 -1.88 -0.65
C ILE A 54 -19.74 -2.36 -1.97
N LEU A 55 -21.06 -2.57 -2.01
CA LEU A 55 -21.78 -3.04 -3.19
C LEU A 55 -22.52 -1.89 -3.87
N GLU A 56 -23.11 -1.00 -3.06
CA GLU A 56 -23.91 0.12 -3.56
C GLU A 56 -23.65 1.40 -2.76
N ILE A 57 -23.73 2.53 -3.45
CA ILE A 57 -23.71 3.88 -2.88
C ILE A 57 -24.88 4.64 -3.48
N ASP A 58 -25.78 5.14 -2.63
CA ASP A 58 -27.03 5.82 -3.03
C ASP A 58 -27.87 5.02 -4.05
N GLY A 59 -27.82 3.69 -3.96
CA GLY A 59 -28.51 2.77 -4.87
C GLY A 59 -27.81 2.58 -6.23
N VAL A 60 -26.61 3.15 -6.41
CA VAL A 60 -25.75 2.91 -7.57
C VAL A 60 -24.76 1.81 -7.24
N VAL A 61 -24.78 0.72 -8.01
CA VAL A 61 -23.75 -0.33 -7.93
C VAL A 61 -22.43 0.23 -8.43
N THR A 62 -21.36 0.01 -7.67
CA THR A 62 -20.01 0.46 -8.02
C THR A 62 -19.04 -0.72 -8.01
N GLY A 63 -18.22 -0.83 -9.05
CA GLY A 63 -17.32 -1.98 -9.25
C GLY A 63 -15.84 -1.61 -9.25
N SER A 64 -15.50 -0.34 -9.49
CA SER A 64 -14.10 0.13 -9.54
C SER A 64 -13.82 1.30 -8.61
N GLY A 65 -12.55 1.45 -8.24
CA GLY A 65 -12.11 2.60 -7.46
C GLY A 65 -12.33 3.92 -8.21
N ALA A 66 -12.17 3.93 -9.53
CA ALA A 66 -12.40 5.11 -10.35
C ALA A 66 -13.87 5.56 -10.34
N GLU A 67 -14.82 4.63 -10.36
CA GLU A 67 -16.25 4.95 -10.21
C GLU A 67 -16.57 5.53 -8.84
N PHE A 68 -15.99 4.96 -7.78
CA PHE A 68 -16.15 5.47 -6.42
C PHE A 68 -15.69 6.92 -6.29
N ASP A 69 -14.53 7.26 -6.86
CA ASP A 69 -13.96 8.61 -6.75
C ASP A 69 -14.83 9.68 -7.44
N ARG A 70 -15.70 9.30 -8.40
CA ARG A 70 -16.60 10.23 -9.09
C ARG A 70 -17.88 10.57 -8.31
N LEU A 71 -18.18 9.86 -7.23
CA LEU A 71 -19.43 10.03 -6.47
C LEU A 71 -19.43 11.22 -5.50
N ASP A 72 -18.31 11.93 -5.38
CA ASP A 72 -18.15 13.12 -4.53
C ASP A 72 -18.78 13.01 -3.13
N LEU A 73 -18.35 12.00 -2.37
CA LEU A 73 -18.90 11.69 -1.04
C LEU A 73 -18.52 12.71 0.06
N VAL A 74 -17.88 13.81 -0.32
CA VAL A 74 -17.34 14.83 0.59
C VAL A 74 -18.06 16.17 0.47
N ASP A 75 -19.28 16.16 -0.07
CA ASP A 75 -20.13 17.33 -0.27
C ASP A 75 -20.87 17.79 1.02
N GLY A 76 -20.68 17.08 2.14
CA GLY A 76 -21.36 17.31 3.41
C GLY A 76 -22.81 16.80 3.45
N ALA A 77 -23.28 16.11 2.42
CA ALA A 77 -24.58 15.47 2.38
C ALA A 77 -24.52 14.03 2.93
N PRO A 78 -25.65 13.48 3.41
CA PRO A 78 -25.74 12.09 3.81
C PRO A 78 -25.81 11.16 2.60
N HIS A 79 -24.87 10.22 2.51
CA HIS A 79 -24.83 9.16 1.50
C HIS A 79 -25.10 7.78 2.12
N ARG A 80 -25.91 6.97 1.45
CA ARG A 80 -26.22 5.60 1.88
C ARG A 80 -25.24 4.61 1.27
N ILE A 81 -24.52 3.88 2.12
CA ILE A 81 -23.62 2.80 1.71
C ILE A 81 -24.23 1.46 2.11
N VAL A 82 -24.29 0.54 1.16
CA VAL A 82 -24.70 -0.86 1.37
C VAL A 82 -23.52 -1.78 1.05
N GLY A 83 -23.26 -2.75 1.91
CA GLY A 83 -22.11 -3.62 1.76
C GLY A 83 -22.18 -4.93 2.53
N ARG A 84 -21.06 -5.65 2.54
CA ARG A 84 -20.84 -6.94 3.22
C ARG A 84 -19.65 -6.86 4.15
N ARG A 85 -19.79 -7.43 5.33
CA ARG A 85 -18.72 -7.50 6.33
C ARG A 85 -17.63 -8.47 5.91
N LEU A 86 -16.38 -8.10 6.21
CA LEU A 86 -15.24 -8.99 6.09
C LEU A 86 -15.49 -10.30 6.88
N ARG A 87 -15.30 -11.45 6.22
CA ARG A 87 -15.42 -12.84 6.73
C ARG A 87 -16.82 -13.35 7.08
N SER A 88 -17.65 -12.57 7.77
CA SER A 88 -19.01 -13.04 8.12
C SER A 88 -19.98 -12.95 6.95
N ASP A 89 -19.66 -12.12 5.96
CA ASP A 89 -20.52 -11.80 4.83
C ASP A 89 -21.91 -11.26 5.22
N GLU A 90 -22.02 -10.79 6.46
CA GLU A 90 -23.24 -10.16 6.96
C GLU A 90 -23.48 -8.86 6.18
N PRO A 91 -24.71 -8.62 5.69
CA PRO A 91 -25.03 -7.36 5.04
C PRO A 91 -24.99 -6.22 6.06
N PHE A 92 -24.53 -5.05 5.64
CA PHE A 92 -24.65 -3.82 6.41
C PHE A 92 -25.18 -2.67 5.54
N GLU A 93 -25.84 -1.74 6.21
CA GLU A 93 -26.26 -0.46 5.64
C GLU A 93 -25.84 0.63 6.62
N VAL A 94 -25.21 1.68 6.10
CA VAL A 94 -24.76 2.82 6.89
C VAL A 94 -24.97 4.11 6.11
N THR A 95 -25.40 5.15 6.80
CA THR A 95 -25.40 6.50 6.24
C THR A 95 -24.12 7.21 6.69
N ILE A 96 -23.33 7.66 5.73
CA ILE A 96 -22.13 8.47 5.99
C ILE A 96 -22.40 9.93 5.68
N GLU A 97 -21.70 10.82 6.37
CA GLU A 97 -21.62 12.26 6.07
C GLU A 97 -20.15 12.64 6.21
N ALA A 98 -19.55 13.16 5.14
CA ALA A 98 -18.13 13.48 5.11
C ALA A 98 -17.89 14.88 4.53
N GLU A 99 -16.84 15.49 5.03
CA GLU A 99 -16.23 16.68 4.45
C GLU A 99 -14.83 16.30 3.94
N PRO A 100 -14.23 17.08 3.02
CA PRO A 100 -12.94 16.72 2.45
C PRO A 100 -11.86 16.70 3.54
N VAL A 101 -11.05 15.64 3.59
CA VAL A 101 -10.00 15.52 4.60
C VAL A 101 -8.85 16.47 4.23
N ARG A 102 -8.67 17.54 5.03
CA ARG A 102 -7.67 18.60 4.76
C ARG A 102 -6.34 18.44 5.50
N ASP A 103 -6.30 17.58 6.52
CA ASP A 103 -5.14 17.41 7.41
C ASP A 103 -4.15 16.32 6.94
N LEU A 104 -4.15 15.97 5.64
CA LEU A 104 -3.32 14.88 5.07
C LEU A 104 -2.41 15.31 3.90
N PRO A 105 -1.59 16.37 4.02
CA PRO A 105 -0.70 16.79 2.93
C PRO A 105 0.27 15.66 2.51
N PRO A 106 0.63 15.55 1.21
CA PRO A 106 0.21 16.40 0.09
C PRO A 106 -1.18 16.09 -0.49
N LEU A 107 -1.89 15.10 0.05
CA LEU A 107 -3.22 14.77 -0.45
C LEU A 107 -4.19 15.90 -0.10
N LYS A 108 -4.99 16.30 -1.08
CA LYS A 108 -6.06 17.29 -0.93
C LYS A 108 -7.37 16.63 -1.28
N ASP A 109 -8.43 17.07 -0.61
CA ASP A 109 -9.81 16.69 -0.91
C ASP A 109 -10.03 15.18 -0.98
N VAL A 110 -9.38 14.44 -0.07
CA VAL A 110 -9.49 12.98 -0.02
C VAL A 110 -10.86 12.59 0.53
N GLY A 111 -11.51 11.65 -0.16
CA GLY A 111 -12.72 11.00 0.32
C GLY A 111 -12.55 10.27 1.65
N PRO A 112 -13.64 9.92 2.33
CA PRO A 112 -13.60 9.27 3.65
C PRO A 112 -12.99 7.86 3.61
N LEU A 113 -13.02 7.22 2.44
CA LEU A 113 -12.54 5.85 2.23
C LEU A 113 -11.58 5.81 1.03
N ARG A 114 -10.58 4.93 1.12
CA ARG A 114 -9.86 4.40 -0.03
C ARG A 114 -10.38 3.01 -0.32
N VAL A 115 -10.78 2.80 -1.56
CA VAL A 115 -11.32 1.54 -2.05
C VAL A 115 -10.62 1.08 -3.32
N VAL A 116 -10.80 -0.17 -3.69
CA VAL A 116 -10.31 -0.81 -4.93
C VAL A 116 -11.33 -1.86 -5.37
N GLY A 117 -11.50 -2.09 -6.67
CA GLY A 117 -12.41 -3.15 -7.13
C GLY A 117 -11.90 -4.54 -6.72
N SER A 118 -12.78 -5.43 -6.25
CA SER A 118 -12.42 -6.83 -5.96
C SER A 118 -11.78 -7.52 -7.17
N GLU A 119 -12.33 -7.31 -8.37
CA GLU A 119 -11.78 -7.88 -9.62
C GLU A 119 -10.35 -7.41 -9.89
N ALA A 120 -10.04 -6.15 -9.60
CA ALA A 120 -8.69 -5.61 -9.75
C ALA A 120 -7.73 -6.30 -8.78
N LEU A 121 -8.14 -6.53 -7.53
CA LEU A 121 -7.36 -7.32 -6.58
C LEU A 121 -7.18 -8.78 -7.06
N ASP A 122 -8.20 -9.39 -7.64
CA ASP A 122 -8.13 -10.80 -8.05
C ASP A 122 -7.12 -11.12 -9.15
N ARG A 123 -6.63 -10.11 -9.87
CA ARG A 123 -5.54 -10.26 -10.85
C ARG A 123 -4.24 -10.79 -10.24
N ALA A 124 -4.01 -10.57 -8.94
CA ALA A 124 -2.83 -11.08 -8.25
C ALA A 124 -3.01 -12.56 -7.88
N PRO A 125 -1.98 -13.41 -8.01
CA PRO A 125 -2.08 -14.81 -7.60
C PRO A 125 -2.22 -14.92 -6.07
N SER A 126 -2.90 -15.95 -5.58
CA SER A 126 -3.21 -16.13 -4.15
C SER A 126 -1.98 -16.12 -3.24
N TRP A 127 -0.83 -16.64 -3.70
CA TRP A 127 0.43 -16.64 -2.97
C TRP A 127 1.08 -15.24 -2.84
N ALA A 128 0.58 -14.25 -3.58
CA ALA A 128 0.98 -12.84 -3.49
C ALA A 128 -0.08 -11.98 -2.76
N ARG A 129 -1.00 -12.61 -2.01
CA ARG A 129 -2.05 -11.93 -1.23
C ARG A 129 -1.78 -11.99 0.27
N GLU A 130 -0.55 -11.69 0.67
CA GLU A 130 -0.15 -11.70 2.08
C GLU A 130 -0.75 -10.53 2.89
N LEU A 131 -0.45 -10.43 4.19
CA LEU A 131 -1.12 -9.55 5.17
C LEU A 131 -1.41 -8.08 4.75
N LEU A 132 -0.53 -7.44 3.98
CA LEU A 132 -0.67 -6.08 3.48
C LEU A 132 -1.48 -5.95 2.17
N PHE A 133 -1.81 -7.06 1.51
CA PHE A 133 -2.55 -7.04 0.26
C PHE A 133 -3.92 -6.37 0.41
N GLY A 134 -4.28 -5.52 -0.55
CA GLY A 134 -5.49 -4.71 -0.50
C GLY A 134 -5.47 -3.61 0.57
N HIS A 135 -4.31 -3.30 1.15
CA HIS A 135 -4.17 -2.21 2.12
C HIS A 135 -3.56 -0.96 1.48
N ALA A 136 -4.08 0.21 1.81
CA ALA A 136 -3.36 1.46 1.57
C ALA A 136 -2.50 1.82 2.79
N ILE A 137 -1.21 2.10 2.60
CA ILE A 137 -0.26 2.38 3.70
C ILE A 137 0.19 3.84 3.64
N PRO A 138 -0.63 4.80 4.13
CA PRO A 138 -0.32 6.22 3.99
C PRO A 138 0.89 6.67 4.83
N ALA A 139 1.23 5.98 5.92
CA ALA A 139 2.38 6.30 6.78
C ALA A 139 3.69 5.57 6.38
N LEU A 140 3.72 5.01 5.16
CA LEU A 140 4.94 4.51 4.55
C LEU A 140 5.99 5.63 4.44
N ARG A 141 7.27 5.35 4.72
CA ARG A 141 8.36 6.31 4.51
C ARG A 141 9.66 5.61 4.11
N PHE A 142 10.13 5.91 2.91
CA PHE A 142 11.40 5.44 2.35
C PHE A 142 12.35 6.61 2.17
N TYR A 143 13.50 6.59 2.83
CA TYR A 143 14.51 7.62 2.69
C TYR A 143 15.49 7.22 1.59
N ARG A 144 15.69 8.05 0.58
CA ARG A 144 16.61 7.76 -0.52
C ARG A 144 18.04 7.97 -0.06
N GLU A 145 18.87 6.94 -0.19
CA GLU A 145 20.26 6.94 0.27
C GLU A 145 21.23 7.62 -0.73
N GLU A 146 20.70 8.07 -1.88
CA GLU A 146 21.50 8.57 -3.00
C GLU A 146 20.90 9.83 -3.61
N PRO A 147 21.73 10.71 -4.20
CA PRO A 147 21.25 11.91 -4.88
C PRO A 147 20.18 11.65 -5.96
N PRO A 148 19.18 12.54 -6.09
CA PRO A 148 18.83 13.57 -5.11
C PRO A 148 18.32 12.93 -3.81
N ILE A 149 18.96 13.27 -2.69
CA ILE A 149 18.57 12.81 -1.36
C ILE A 149 17.17 13.34 -1.06
N GLY A 150 16.32 12.50 -0.50
CA GLY A 150 14.93 12.83 -0.19
C GLY A 150 14.22 11.66 0.46
N PHE A 151 12.90 11.74 0.55
CA PHE A 151 12.09 10.59 0.95
C PHE A 151 10.90 10.43 0.01
N ILE A 152 10.33 9.23 0.00
CA ILE A 152 9.00 8.94 -0.52
C ILE A 152 8.14 8.59 0.68
N SER A 153 6.98 9.20 0.78
CA SER A 153 5.93 8.82 1.73
C SER A 153 4.76 8.13 1.03
N GLY A 154 3.99 7.32 1.76
CA GLY A 154 2.82 6.62 1.20
C GLY A 154 1.73 7.55 0.65
N ARG A 155 1.69 8.80 1.13
CA ARG A 155 0.85 9.87 0.58
C ARG A 155 1.34 10.38 -0.77
N GLU A 156 2.66 10.42 -0.98
CA GLU A 156 3.28 10.83 -2.26
C GLU A 156 3.24 9.73 -3.33
N LEU A 157 2.89 8.49 -2.97
CA LEU A 157 2.58 7.43 -3.92
C LEU A 157 1.22 7.63 -4.61
N TYR A 158 0.37 8.53 -4.13
CA TYR A 158 -0.86 8.82 -4.85
C TYR A 158 -0.56 9.41 -6.24
N GLY A 159 -1.18 8.84 -7.27
CA GLY A 159 -0.91 9.12 -8.68
C GLY A 159 0.27 8.34 -9.28
N ARG A 160 0.95 7.49 -8.51
CA ARG A 160 2.17 6.75 -8.93
C ARG A 160 2.13 5.29 -8.50
N SER A 161 2.40 4.40 -9.44
CA SER A 161 2.62 2.99 -9.13
C SER A 161 4.07 2.77 -8.69
N PHE A 162 4.31 1.84 -7.76
CA PHE A 162 5.64 1.62 -7.20
C PHE A 162 5.90 0.14 -6.88
N VAL A 163 7.01 -0.40 -7.38
CA VAL A 163 7.54 -1.71 -6.97
C VAL A 163 8.59 -1.51 -5.89
N ALA A 164 8.36 -2.09 -4.72
CA ALA A 164 9.29 -2.08 -3.60
C ALA A 164 9.80 -3.49 -3.31
N VAL A 165 11.10 -3.70 -3.44
CA VAL A 165 11.77 -4.91 -2.92
C VAL A 165 12.38 -4.59 -1.57
N LEU A 166 11.74 -5.05 -0.49
CA LEU A 166 12.13 -4.82 0.89
C LEU A 166 13.11 -5.90 1.33
N TRP A 167 14.38 -5.54 1.38
CA TRP A 167 15.49 -6.34 1.88
C TRP A 167 15.70 -6.11 3.38
N VAL A 168 14.69 -6.48 4.17
CA VAL A 168 14.71 -6.39 5.64
C VAL A 168 14.88 -7.79 6.20
N TYR A 169 16.11 -8.22 6.44
CA TYR A 169 16.39 -9.58 6.89
C TYR A 169 16.81 -9.63 8.37
N ASN A 170 16.11 -10.45 9.14
CA ASN A 170 16.45 -10.86 10.49
C ASN A 170 16.63 -12.38 10.47
N GLY A 171 17.78 -12.88 10.91
CA GLY A 171 18.05 -14.32 10.83
C GLY A 171 19.38 -14.70 11.45
N THR A 172 19.64 -16.01 11.47
CA THR A 172 20.92 -16.60 11.87
C THR A 172 22.05 -16.21 10.91
N LEU A 173 23.31 -16.35 11.32
CA LEU A 173 24.46 -16.02 10.45
C LEU A 173 24.42 -16.73 9.08
N PRO A 174 24.13 -18.04 8.98
CA PRO A 174 24.04 -18.72 7.67
C PRO A 174 22.96 -18.12 6.75
N GLU A 175 21.78 -17.83 7.29
CA GLU A 175 20.69 -17.21 6.52
C GLU A 175 21.07 -15.81 6.06
N ARG A 176 21.72 -15.03 6.93
CA ARG A 176 22.22 -13.70 6.60
C ARG A 176 23.21 -13.74 5.44
N THR A 177 24.17 -14.66 5.47
CA THR A 177 25.15 -14.83 4.37
C THR A 177 24.45 -15.17 3.07
N TYR A 178 23.53 -16.14 3.09
CA TYR A 178 22.76 -16.53 1.91
C TYR A 178 22.01 -15.33 1.29
N TRP A 179 21.29 -14.56 2.11
CA TRP A 179 20.56 -13.38 1.63
C TRP A 179 21.48 -12.25 1.15
N GLN A 180 22.65 -12.07 1.77
CA GLN A 180 23.64 -11.08 1.32
C GLN A 180 24.19 -11.43 -0.07
N GLU A 181 24.53 -12.70 -0.31
CA GLU A 181 25.02 -13.16 -1.62
C GLU A 181 23.95 -13.08 -2.72
N LEU A 182 22.68 -13.18 -2.35
CA LEU A 182 21.57 -13.13 -3.28
C LEU A 182 21.18 -11.69 -3.67
N ALA A 183 21.35 -10.72 -2.77
CA ALA A 183 20.86 -9.35 -2.97
C ALA A 183 21.34 -8.69 -4.28
N PRO A 184 22.63 -8.78 -4.68
CA PRO A 184 23.09 -8.19 -5.95
C PRO A 184 22.45 -8.83 -7.19
N LYS A 185 22.08 -10.11 -7.13
CA LYS A 185 21.43 -10.83 -8.23
C LYS A 185 19.97 -10.39 -8.39
N VAL A 186 19.25 -10.26 -7.27
CA VAL A 186 17.88 -9.71 -7.25
C VAL A 186 17.87 -8.28 -7.75
N TYR A 187 18.81 -7.46 -7.27
CA TYR A 187 18.95 -6.08 -7.72
C TYR A 187 19.19 -6.00 -9.23
N ALA A 188 20.03 -6.86 -9.78
CA ALA A 188 20.28 -6.90 -11.22
C ALA A 188 19.05 -7.32 -12.05
N HIS A 189 18.26 -8.29 -11.59
CA HIS A 189 17.00 -8.66 -12.23
C HIS A 189 16.01 -7.48 -12.19
N LEU A 190 15.93 -6.79 -11.05
CA LEU A 190 15.11 -5.59 -10.93
C LEU A 190 15.57 -4.47 -11.88
N GLN A 191 16.89 -4.27 -12.00
CA GLN A 191 17.49 -3.27 -12.89
C GLN A 191 17.14 -3.52 -14.36
N SER A 192 17.15 -4.77 -14.83
CA SER A 192 16.87 -5.09 -16.23
C SER A 192 15.44 -4.76 -16.66
N TRP A 193 14.52 -4.65 -15.70
CA TRP A 193 13.11 -4.31 -15.91
C TRP A 193 12.80 -2.82 -15.85
N VAL A 194 13.73 -1.98 -15.35
CA VAL A 194 13.52 -0.55 -15.15
C VAL A 194 13.00 0.15 -16.42
N PRO A 195 13.56 -0.05 -17.62
CA PRO A 195 13.06 0.63 -18.83
C PRO A 195 11.60 0.30 -19.15
N ARG A 196 11.17 -0.94 -18.91
CA ARG A 196 9.80 -1.41 -19.18
C ARG A 196 8.82 -0.82 -18.17
N LEU A 197 9.16 -0.90 -16.89
CA LEU A 197 8.32 -0.39 -15.80
C LEU A 197 8.16 1.14 -15.88
N LEU A 198 9.23 1.87 -16.19
CA LEU A 198 9.14 3.32 -16.41
C LEU A 198 8.32 3.69 -17.64
N ALA A 199 8.26 2.84 -18.67
CA ALA A 199 7.42 3.08 -19.86
C ALA A 199 5.92 3.02 -19.56
N VAL A 200 5.53 2.40 -18.44
CA VAL A 200 4.15 2.31 -17.94
C VAL A 200 3.96 3.06 -16.61
N ASP A 201 4.79 4.07 -16.34
CA ASP A 201 4.72 4.92 -15.14
C ASP A 201 4.82 4.17 -13.79
N VAL A 202 5.53 3.04 -13.76
CA VAL A 202 5.82 2.29 -12.53
C VAL A 202 7.24 2.60 -12.06
N ASP A 203 7.34 3.24 -10.90
CA ASP A 203 8.61 3.46 -10.23
C ASP A 203 9.09 2.19 -9.52
N VAL A 204 10.39 2.13 -9.26
CA VAL A 204 11.03 0.95 -8.66
C VAL A 204 11.99 1.39 -7.56
N GLY A 205 12.04 0.65 -6.46
CA GLY A 205 13.00 0.87 -5.38
C GLY A 205 13.47 -0.42 -4.73
N PHE A 206 14.73 -0.40 -4.29
CA PHE A 206 15.31 -1.44 -3.44
C PHE A 206 15.44 -0.90 -2.01
N ILE A 207 14.68 -1.47 -1.07
CA ILE A 207 14.47 -0.90 0.27
C ILE A 207 15.25 -1.75 1.27
N VAL A 208 16.16 -1.15 2.02
CA VAL A 208 16.96 -1.80 3.06
C VAL A 208 16.52 -1.37 4.46
N ALA A 209 16.75 -2.21 5.46
CA ALA A 209 16.34 -1.93 6.85
C ALA A 209 17.09 -0.76 7.50
N HIS A 210 18.35 -0.57 7.10
CA HIS A 210 19.30 0.36 7.68
C HIS A 210 20.00 1.17 6.59
N ASN A 211 20.69 2.23 7.00
CA ASN A 211 21.54 3.00 6.10
C ASN A 211 22.57 2.07 5.43
N THR A 212 22.85 2.32 4.16
CA THR A 212 23.86 1.56 3.41
C THR A 212 25.06 2.46 3.16
N SER A 213 26.26 1.89 3.22
CA SER A 213 27.44 2.64 2.80
C SER A 213 27.50 2.70 1.26
N PRO A 214 28.23 3.67 0.68
CA PRO A 214 28.49 3.69 -0.75
C PRO A 214 29.05 2.37 -1.30
N GLU A 215 29.91 1.69 -0.53
CA GLU A 215 30.52 0.41 -0.91
C GLU A 215 29.47 -0.70 -0.97
N THR A 216 28.57 -0.81 0.02
CA THR A 216 27.46 -1.77 -0.02
C THR A 216 26.54 -1.52 -1.21
N ARG A 217 26.28 -0.25 -1.56
CA ARG A 217 25.48 0.06 -2.75
C ARG A 217 26.20 -0.30 -4.05
N ALA A 218 27.52 -0.12 -4.11
CA ALA A 218 28.31 -0.58 -5.25
C ALA A 218 28.29 -2.12 -5.36
N GLU A 219 28.36 -2.83 -4.23
CA GLU A 219 28.25 -4.29 -4.17
C GLU A 219 26.89 -4.80 -4.69
N LEU A 220 25.79 -4.15 -4.31
CA LEU A 220 24.45 -4.46 -4.85
C LEU A 220 24.39 -4.35 -6.38
N ARG A 221 25.19 -3.44 -6.96
CA ARG A 221 25.22 -3.15 -8.41
C ARG A 221 26.16 -4.03 -9.21
N THR A 222 26.90 -4.93 -8.57
CA THR A 222 27.95 -5.74 -9.21
C THR A 222 27.46 -6.44 -10.49
N TYR A 223 26.20 -6.88 -10.52
CA TYR A 223 25.62 -7.59 -11.68
C TYR A 223 24.60 -6.76 -12.48
N ALA A 224 24.37 -5.49 -12.12
CA ALA A 224 23.25 -4.69 -12.63
C ALA A 224 23.41 -4.23 -14.09
N GLY A 225 24.58 -4.44 -14.71
CA GLY A 225 24.82 -4.06 -16.10
C GLY A 225 24.77 -2.54 -16.33
N ASP A 226 24.29 -2.13 -17.51
CA ASP A 226 24.13 -0.72 -17.89
C ASP A 226 23.03 -0.06 -17.06
N PRO A 227 23.32 1.04 -16.33
CA PRO A 227 22.31 1.72 -15.55
C PRO A 227 21.23 2.42 -16.38
N ASN A 228 21.36 2.64 -17.69
CA ASN A 228 20.44 3.49 -18.45
C ASN A 228 18.94 3.12 -18.24
N PRO A 229 18.06 4.03 -17.73
CA PRO A 229 18.23 5.49 -17.54
C PRO A 229 18.77 5.94 -16.17
N GLY A 230 18.93 5.02 -15.24
CA GLY A 230 19.59 5.19 -13.95
C GLY A 230 19.53 3.89 -13.16
N TYR A 231 20.42 3.73 -12.19
CA TYR A 231 20.33 2.61 -11.26
C TYR A 231 19.01 2.65 -10.48
N VAL A 232 18.46 1.47 -10.15
CA VAL A 232 17.35 1.33 -9.19
C VAL A 232 17.76 2.06 -7.91
N PRO A 233 17.00 3.08 -7.47
CA PRO A 233 17.36 3.81 -6.26
C PRO A 233 17.30 2.90 -5.03
N VAL A 234 18.31 3.04 -4.16
CA VAL A 234 18.34 2.37 -2.86
C VAL A 234 17.70 3.29 -1.82
N TYR A 235 16.74 2.75 -1.07
CA TYR A 235 16.05 3.44 0.00
C TYR A 235 16.29 2.77 1.33
N GLN A 236 16.34 3.54 2.41
CA GLN A 236 16.20 3.06 3.77
C GLN A 236 14.73 3.07 4.19
N LEU A 237 14.26 1.96 4.78
CA LEU A 237 12.99 1.92 5.49
C LEU A 237 13.06 2.84 6.72
N SER A 238 12.43 4.00 6.65
CA SER A 238 12.48 5.02 7.70
C SER A 238 11.16 5.19 8.47
N SER A 239 10.12 4.42 8.11
CA SER A 239 8.87 4.35 8.87
C SER A 239 9.13 4.07 10.35
N ARG A 240 8.49 4.85 11.23
CA ARG A 240 8.54 4.71 12.69
C ARG A 240 7.16 4.99 13.24
N SER A 241 6.71 4.14 14.16
CA SER A 241 5.51 4.42 14.96
C SER A 241 5.75 5.67 15.82
N GLY A 242 4.91 6.70 15.63
CA GLY A 242 4.99 7.97 16.37
C GLY A 242 5.83 9.08 15.71
N ASP A 243 6.19 8.98 14.43
CA ASP A 243 6.75 10.13 13.69
C ASP A 243 5.68 11.23 13.57
N ALA A 244 6.04 12.50 13.77
CA ALA A 244 5.11 13.64 13.65
C ALA A 244 4.44 13.74 12.26
N ASN A 245 5.01 13.08 11.25
CA ASN A 245 4.43 12.98 9.90
C ASN A 245 3.40 11.86 9.76
N THR A 246 3.25 10.98 10.76
CA THR A 246 2.17 9.98 10.88
C THR A 246 1.02 10.47 11.75
N VAL A 247 1.08 11.73 12.23
CA VAL A 247 0.00 12.39 12.96
C VAL A 247 -1.25 12.42 12.07
N GLY A 248 -2.40 12.06 12.65
CA GLY A 248 -3.67 11.86 11.93
C GLY A 248 -3.86 10.48 11.30
N LEU A 249 -2.81 9.65 11.27
CA LEU A 249 -2.84 8.25 10.79
C LEU A 249 -2.65 7.24 11.95
N GLU A 250 -2.82 7.69 13.20
CA GLU A 250 -2.48 6.97 14.45
C GLU A 250 -3.30 5.69 14.73
N ARG A 251 -4.16 5.27 13.78
CA ARG A 251 -4.91 4.02 13.88
C ARG A 251 -4.03 2.89 13.34
N GLY A 252 -3.92 1.78 14.05
CA GLY A 252 -2.98 0.72 13.69
C GLY A 252 -3.19 0.20 12.26
N GLY A 253 -2.11 -0.35 11.69
CA GLY A 253 -2.02 -0.69 10.26
C GLY A 253 -1.44 0.40 9.37
N ALA A 254 -1.39 1.65 9.82
CA ALA A 254 -0.82 2.74 9.02
C ALA A 254 0.70 2.59 8.78
N ASP A 255 1.45 2.01 9.73
CA ASP A 255 2.91 1.82 9.62
C ASP A 255 3.27 0.44 9.05
N LEU A 256 4.07 0.47 7.99
CA LEU A 256 4.59 -0.71 7.32
C LEU A 256 5.37 -1.64 8.27
N ARG A 257 6.24 -1.12 9.15
CA ARG A 257 7.05 -1.94 10.06
C ARG A 257 6.19 -2.74 11.03
N ASP A 258 5.13 -2.15 11.55
CA ASP A 258 4.28 -2.85 12.51
C ASP A 258 3.46 -3.93 11.82
N ALA A 259 2.97 -3.66 10.61
CA ALA A 259 2.33 -4.70 9.78
C ALA A 259 3.31 -5.82 9.38
N LEU A 260 4.55 -5.49 9.01
CA LEU A 260 5.59 -6.46 8.69
C LEU A 260 6.03 -7.29 9.92
N LYS A 261 6.06 -6.71 11.13
CA LYS A 261 6.31 -7.45 12.38
C LYS A 261 5.18 -8.43 12.69
N LEU A 262 3.92 -8.02 12.48
CA LEU A 262 2.77 -8.93 12.60
C LEU A 262 2.86 -10.11 11.62
N GLY A 263 3.51 -9.89 10.47
CA GLY A 263 3.82 -10.93 9.49
C GLY A 263 5.01 -11.83 9.82
N GLY A 264 5.85 -11.47 10.82
CA GLY A 264 6.97 -12.29 11.31
C GLY A 264 8.01 -12.64 10.24
N LEU A 265 8.75 -11.65 9.72
CA LEU A 265 9.54 -11.82 8.49
C LEU A 265 11.04 -12.12 8.72
N PRO A 266 11.51 -13.34 8.42
CA PRO A 266 12.92 -13.63 8.20
C PRO A 266 13.38 -13.38 6.75
N GLU A 267 12.45 -13.15 5.82
CA GLU A 267 12.71 -13.16 4.37
C GLU A 267 12.44 -11.78 3.71
N PRO A 268 13.06 -11.50 2.55
CA PRO A 268 12.73 -10.33 1.74
C PRO A 268 11.24 -10.26 1.37
N VAL A 269 10.71 -9.05 1.20
CA VAL A 269 9.31 -8.85 0.82
C VAL A 269 9.23 -8.10 -0.50
N ILE A 270 8.29 -8.48 -1.37
CA ILE A 270 7.95 -7.70 -2.56
C ILE A 270 6.58 -7.06 -2.32
N LEU A 271 6.52 -5.74 -2.45
CA LEU A 271 5.29 -4.96 -2.44
C LEU A 271 5.12 -4.25 -3.78
N ILE A 272 3.93 -4.32 -4.36
CA ILE A 272 3.57 -3.51 -5.52
C ILE A 272 2.39 -2.63 -5.13
N PHE A 273 2.56 -1.33 -5.28
CA PHE A 273 1.54 -0.31 -5.03
C PHE A 273 0.98 0.17 -6.36
N ASP A 274 -0.35 0.28 -6.46
CA ASP A 274 -0.97 1.01 -7.57
C ASP A 274 -0.95 2.53 -7.33
N ALA A 275 -1.44 3.28 -8.32
CA ALA A 275 -1.54 4.73 -8.26
C ALA A 275 -2.49 5.26 -7.15
N ARG A 276 -3.31 4.41 -6.51
CA ARG A 276 -4.11 4.79 -5.31
C ARG A 276 -3.30 4.61 -4.02
N GLY A 277 -2.06 4.11 -4.12
CA GLY A 277 -1.21 3.74 -3.00
C GLY A 277 -1.70 2.47 -2.30
N ILE A 278 -2.47 1.62 -2.98
CA ILE A 278 -2.99 0.36 -2.46
C ILE A 278 -2.03 -0.77 -2.87
N VAL A 279 -1.73 -1.66 -1.93
CA VAL A 279 -0.87 -2.83 -2.17
C VAL A 279 -1.64 -3.85 -3.01
N ARG A 280 -1.21 -4.03 -4.26
CA ARG A 280 -1.76 -4.98 -5.24
C ARG A 280 -0.96 -6.27 -5.35
N TRP A 281 0.17 -6.34 -4.65
CA TRP A 281 0.98 -7.54 -4.52
C TRP A 281 1.72 -7.49 -3.19
N HIS A 282 1.67 -8.58 -2.45
CA HIS A 282 2.47 -8.78 -1.26
C HIS A 282 2.89 -10.23 -1.18
N SER A 283 4.19 -10.48 -1.37
CA SER A 283 4.77 -11.81 -1.19
C SER A 283 5.93 -11.75 -0.19
N ASN A 284 5.99 -12.77 0.67
CA ASN A 284 7.13 -13.01 1.54
C ASN A 284 8.08 -14.01 0.86
N GLY A 285 9.36 -13.69 0.87
CA GLY A 285 10.39 -14.47 0.21
C GLY A 285 10.13 -14.64 -1.28
N PHE A 286 10.44 -15.85 -1.75
CA PHE A 286 10.38 -16.20 -3.16
C PHE A 286 9.67 -17.55 -3.33
N PRO A 287 8.33 -17.62 -3.19
CA PRO A 287 7.58 -18.87 -3.14
C PRO A 287 7.70 -19.72 -4.41
N LEU A 288 8.00 -19.11 -5.56
CA LEU A 288 8.26 -19.82 -6.82
C LEU A 288 9.75 -20.03 -7.10
N GLY A 289 10.63 -19.64 -6.17
CA GLY A 289 12.04 -19.41 -6.44
C GLY A 289 12.31 -17.97 -6.87
N VAL A 290 13.57 -17.54 -6.74
CA VAL A 290 13.97 -16.12 -6.83
C VAL A 290 13.60 -15.51 -8.18
N ALA A 291 14.04 -16.13 -9.27
CA ALA A 291 13.82 -15.61 -10.62
C ALA A 291 12.33 -15.57 -10.97
N ASP A 292 11.61 -16.68 -10.78
CA ASP A 292 10.20 -16.79 -11.18
C ASP A 292 9.28 -15.90 -10.35
N THR A 293 9.56 -15.74 -9.05
CA THR A 293 8.79 -14.82 -8.19
C THR A 293 8.98 -13.37 -8.63
N ILE A 294 10.22 -12.95 -8.89
CA ILE A 294 10.53 -11.59 -9.33
C ILE A 294 9.90 -11.34 -10.71
N GLU A 295 10.09 -12.26 -11.65
CA GLU A 295 9.51 -12.17 -12.99
C GLU A 295 7.99 -12.02 -12.95
N ALA A 296 7.31 -12.85 -12.14
CA ALA A 296 5.86 -12.77 -11.96
C ALA A 296 5.42 -11.42 -11.36
N ALA A 297 6.14 -10.93 -10.34
CA ALA A 297 5.86 -9.64 -9.71
C ALA A 297 6.05 -8.46 -10.68
N LEU A 298 7.15 -8.43 -11.44
CA LEU A 298 7.45 -7.34 -12.36
C LEU A 298 6.52 -7.37 -13.59
N SER A 299 6.18 -8.55 -14.09
CA SER A 299 5.16 -8.72 -15.14
C SER A 299 3.78 -8.26 -14.67
N PHE A 300 3.41 -8.58 -13.42
CA PHE A 300 2.18 -8.06 -12.82
C PHE A 300 2.19 -6.53 -12.73
N ALA A 301 3.29 -5.94 -12.23
CA ALA A 301 3.42 -4.49 -12.13
C ALA A 301 3.29 -3.80 -13.50
N GLU A 302 3.85 -4.39 -14.56
CA GLU A 302 3.80 -3.84 -15.91
C GLU A 302 2.40 -3.88 -16.53
N THR A 303 1.56 -4.86 -16.17
CA THR A 303 0.34 -5.17 -16.94
C THR A 303 -0.98 -5.15 -16.16
N GLN A 304 -0.96 -5.13 -14.83
CA GLN A 304 -2.16 -5.40 -14.01
C GLN A 304 -2.57 -4.26 -13.07
N LEU A 305 -1.85 -3.14 -13.04
CA LEU A 305 -2.08 -2.02 -12.11
C LEU A 305 -3.16 -1.02 -12.57
N ASP A 306 -3.85 -1.30 -13.67
CA ASP A 306 -4.93 -0.46 -14.19
C ASP A 306 -6.18 -0.54 -13.29
N ASP A 307 -6.23 0.32 -12.27
CA ASP A 307 -7.42 0.73 -11.48
C ASP A 307 -7.20 2.12 -10.82
N GLY A 308 -6.26 2.92 -11.35
CA GLY A 308 -5.93 4.24 -10.81
C GLY A 308 -7.00 5.30 -11.11
N PRO A 309 -7.05 6.41 -10.35
CA PRO A 309 -7.94 7.52 -10.68
C PRO A 309 -7.63 8.03 -12.10
N GLU A 310 -8.69 8.39 -12.85
CA GLU A 310 -8.51 9.10 -14.12
C GLU A 310 -7.72 10.38 -13.83
N ARG A 311 -6.51 10.49 -14.39
CA ARG A 311 -5.70 11.69 -14.23
C ARG A 311 -6.44 12.84 -14.89
N ALA A 312 -6.93 13.80 -14.11
CA ALA A 312 -7.52 15.03 -14.63
C ALA A 312 -6.52 15.73 -15.56
N GLU A 313 -6.95 16.02 -16.80
CA GLU A 313 -6.15 16.79 -17.74
C GLU A 313 -5.85 18.17 -17.12
N GLY A 314 -4.59 18.41 -16.72
CA GLY A 314 -4.15 19.72 -16.21
C GLY A 314 -3.80 19.79 -14.73
N GLU A 315 -4.07 18.76 -13.91
CA GLU A 315 -3.51 18.65 -12.54
C GLU A 315 -2.03 18.23 -12.52
N LEU A 316 -1.35 18.39 -13.67
CA LEU A 316 0.09 18.30 -13.76
C LEU A 316 0.71 19.56 -13.12
N GLY A 317 0.89 19.52 -11.80
CA GLY A 317 2.23 19.84 -11.30
C GLY A 317 3.22 19.04 -12.16
N PRO A 318 4.36 19.63 -12.59
CA PRO A 318 5.20 19.07 -13.66
C PRO A 318 5.34 17.58 -13.46
N ARG A 319 4.91 16.77 -14.47
CA ARG A 319 4.98 15.29 -14.49
C ARG A 319 6.10 14.91 -13.56
N ALA A 320 5.80 14.31 -12.41
CA ALA A 320 6.85 14.00 -11.45
C ALA A 320 7.84 13.16 -12.24
N GLN A 321 8.95 13.78 -12.64
CA GLN A 321 9.93 13.11 -13.47
C GLN A 321 10.21 11.80 -12.75
N PRO A 322 10.34 10.67 -13.48
CA PRO A 322 10.79 9.43 -12.89
C PRO A 322 11.85 9.77 -11.84
N LEU A 323 11.79 9.20 -10.63
CA LEU A 323 12.75 9.57 -9.60
C LEU A 323 14.20 9.35 -10.08
N SER A 324 14.38 8.50 -11.08
CA SER A 324 15.56 8.34 -11.93
C SER A 324 15.84 9.53 -12.88
N ALA A 325 14.86 10.03 -13.62
CA ALA A 325 15.01 11.11 -14.62
C ALA A 325 15.32 12.49 -14.04
N ARG A 326 14.93 12.80 -12.78
CA ARG A 326 15.40 14.03 -12.10
C ARG A 326 16.91 14.12 -11.96
N ALA A 327 17.62 12.99 -12.04
CA ALA A 327 19.08 12.94 -11.94
C ALA A 327 19.79 13.27 -13.27
N ALA A 328 19.11 13.23 -14.42
CA ALA A 328 19.72 13.45 -15.73
C ALA A 328 19.62 14.90 -16.23
N MET A 329 18.88 15.78 -15.53
CA MET A 329 18.64 17.18 -15.95
C MET A 329 19.34 18.22 -15.05
N ARG A 330 20.40 17.85 -14.32
CA ARG A 330 21.29 18.79 -13.61
C ARG A 330 22.74 18.44 -13.77
#